data_AF-A0A2E3PQZ0-F1
#
_entry.id   AF-A0A2E3PQZ0-F1
#
_cell.length_a   1.000
_cell.length_b   1.000
_cell.length_c   1.000
_cell.angle_alpha   90.00
_cell.angle_beta   90.00
_cell.angle_gamma   90.00
#
_symmetry.space_group_name_H-M   'P 1'
#
loop_
_entity.id
_entity.type
_entity.pdbx_description
1 polymer ?
#
loop_
_entity_poly.entity_id
_entity_poly.type
_entity_poly.pdbx_seq_one_letter_code
_entity_poly.pdbx_strand_id
1 'polypeptide(L)'
;MTAPLAIQTETSATDTAPPAGASLPASTPENRWPARVVWCVALAAFILLWQFGKPVADWAFEVPRDWRIPAQRWISDAMRWLLDEASFGLFTFTDLTRFIAGAIEAPYRFILGLLSTGILDGRGSSATQLLPPLSWIAVIGVAMLIGHYAGGRRLAVLV
;
A
#
# COMPACT_ATOMS: atom_id res chain seq x y z
N MET A 1 -51.63 20.09 -56.12
CA MET A 1 -51.20 18.94 -56.94
C MET A 1 -50.81 17.83 -55.97
N THR A 2 -51.35 16.62 -55.89
CA THR A 2 -52.43 15.90 -56.58
C THR A 2 -52.64 14.65 -55.71
N ALA A 3 -53.88 14.36 -55.31
CA ALA A 3 -54.23 13.05 -54.73
C ALA A 3 -54.30 11.99 -55.86
N PRO A 4 -54.07 10.71 -55.54
CA PRO A 4 -55.19 9.75 -55.64
C PRO A 4 -55.18 8.77 -54.45
N LEU A 5 -56.31 8.54 -53.76
CA LEU A 5 -57.39 7.61 -54.09
C LEU A 5 -56.94 6.15 -54.22
N ALA A 6 -57.15 5.37 -53.17
CA ALA A 6 -57.56 3.97 -53.27
C ALA A 6 -58.50 3.66 -52.09
N ILE A 7 -59.80 3.74 -52.38
CA ILE A 7 -60.88 3.12 -51.63
C ILE A 7 -60.96 1.67 -52.11
N GLN A 8 -61.00 0.71 -51.18
CA GLN A 8 -61.73 -0.56 -51.27
C GLN A 8 -61.42 -1.39 -50.02
N THR A 9 -62.31 -2.14 -49.37
CA THR A 9 -63.78 -2.22 -49.25
C THR A 9 -63.99 -3.47 -48.39
N GLU A 10 -64.93 -3.40 -47.45
CA GLU A 10 -65.58 -4.56 -46.80
C GLU A 10 -64.63 -5.44 -45.94
N THR A 11 -65.02 -6.05 -44.83
CA THR A 11 -66.20 -6.87 -44.60
C THR A 11 -66.38 -7.02 -43.09
N SER A 12 -67.62 -6.81 -42.66
CA SER A 12 -68.30 -7.43 -41.53
C SER A 12 -67.75 -7.23 -40.12
N ALA A 13 -68.49 -6.36 -39.42
CA ALA A 13 -69.09 -6.72 -38.15
C ALA A 13 -69.34 -8.24 -38.04
N THR A 14 -68.66 -8.89 -37.11
CA THR A 14 -69.24 -10.03 -36.40
C THR A 14 -69.40 -9.56 -34.97
N ASP A 15 -70.62 -9.13 -34.72
CA ASP A 15 -71.33 -9.27 -33.46
C ASP A 15 -70.86 -10.49 -32.66
N THR A 16 -70.31 -10.29 -31.47
CA THR A 16 -70.52 -11.21 -30.35
C THR A 16 -70.33 -10.44 -29.05
N ALA A 17 -71.43 -10.26 -28.34
CA ALA A 17 -71.54 -9.80 -26.97
C ALA A 17 -70.61 -10.57 -25.99
N PRO A 18 -70.23 -9.94 -24.85
CA PRO A 18 -69.17 -10.44 -23.97
C PRO A 18 -69.62 -11.68 -23.17
N PRO A 19 -68.83 -12.77 -23.10
CA PRO A 19 -69.01 -13.73 -22.03
C PRO A 19 -68.43 -13.14 -20.75
N ALA A 20 -69.28 -13.10 -19.73
CA ALA A 20 -68.93 -12.89 -18.34
C ALA A 20 -67.62 -13.60 -17.99
N GLY A 21 -66.61 -12.81 -17.62
CA GLY A 21 -65.28 -13.29 -17.31
C GLY A 21 -64.57 -12.27 -16.45
N ALA A 22 -65.03 -12.13 -15.21
CA ALA A 22 -64.26 -11.48 -14.17
C ALA A 22 -62.94 -12.25 -14.00
N SER A 23 -61.83 -11.68 -14.44
CA SER A 23 -60.51 -12.08 -13.96
C SER A 23 -59.66 -10.83 -13.75
N LEU A 24 -59.75 -10.32 -12.52
CA LEU A 24 -58.77 -9.44 -11.88
C LEU A 24 -57.34 -10.02 -12.07
N PRO A 25 -56.30 -9.17 -12.01
CA PRO A 25 -54.95 -9.47 -12.49
C PRO A 25 -54.41 -10.79 -11.93
N ALA A 26 -53.82 -11.61 -12.80
CA ALA A 26 -52.96 -12.69 -12.36
C ALA A 26 -51.83 -12.05 -11.55
N SER A 27 -51.92 -12.18 -10.23
CA SER A 27 -50.80 -11.93 -9.33
C SER A 27 -49.73 -12.93 -9.72
N THR A 28 -48.69 -12.46 -10.41
CA THR A 28 -47.45 -13.22 -10.53
C THR A 28 -47.09 -13.66 -9.12
N PRO A 29 -46.90 -14.97 -8.85
CA PRO A 29 -46.51 -15.40 -7.53
C PRO A 29 -45.20 -14.69 -7.19
N GLU A 30 -45.31 -13.73 -6.29
CA GLU A 30 -44.20 -13.06 -5.66
C GLU A 30 -43.42 -14.19 -4.97
N ASN A 31 -42.37 -14.67 -5.64
CA ASN A 31 -41.48 -15.68 -5.10
C ASN A 31 -40.66 -15.02 -3.99
N ARG A 32 -41.32 -14.86 -2.85
CA ARG A 32 -40.83 -14.22 -1.63
C ARG A 32 -39.90 -15.12 -0.85
N TRP A 33 -39.00 -15.80 -1.55
CA TRP A 33 -37.88 -16.41 -0.85
C TRP A 33 -37.18 -15.26 -0.12
N PRO A 34 -37.12 -15.29 1.23
CA PRO A 34 -36.47 -14.21 1.93
C PRO A 34 -35.06 -14.17 1.40
N ALA A 35 -34.55 -12.98 1.04
CA ALA A 35 -33.21 -12.83 0.47
C ALA A 35 -32.15 -13.57 1.30
N ARG A 36 -32.41 -13.75 2.61
CA ARG A 36 -31.67 -14.60 3.55
C ARG A 36 -31.61 -16.08 3.16
N VAL A 37 -32.71 -16.71 2.72
CA VAL A 37 -32.70 -18.11 2.25
C VAL A 37 -31.92 -18.22 0.95
N VAL A 38 -32.07 -17.27 0.02
CA VAL A 38 -31.24 -17.24 -1.21
C VAL A 38 -29.76 -17.10 -0.86
N TRP A 39 -29.42 -16.22 0.08
CA TRP A 39 -28.05 -16.06 0.58
C TRP A 39 -27.56 -17.27 1.36
N CYS A 40 -28.39 -17.91 2.18
CA CYS A 40 -28.03 -19.13 2.90
C CYS A 40 -27.82 -20.29 1.94
N VAL A 41 -28.63 -20.41 0.89
CA VAL A 41 -28.44 -21.41 -0.17
C VAL A 41 -27.20 -21.10 -1.00
N ALA A 42 -26.94 -19.83 -1.34
CA ALA A 42 -25.72 -19.43 -2.03
C ALA A 42 -24.47 -19.68 -1.19
N LEU A 43 -24.52 -19.38 0.11
CA LEU A 43 -23.44 -19.63 1.06
C LEU A 43 -23.24 -21.12 1.30
N ALA A 44 -24.33 -21.89 1.42
CA ALA A 44 -24.28 -23.33 1.55
C ALA A 44 -23.73 -23.98 0.26
N ALA A 45 -24.14 -23.50 -0.92
CA ALA A 45 -23.59 -23.94 -2.20
C ALA A 45 -22.11 -23.56 -2.33
N PHE A 46 -21.70 -22.37 -1.88
CA PHE A 46 -20.30 -21.95 -1.85
C PHE A 46 -19.46 -22.80 -0.89
N ILE A 47 -19.97 -23.10 0.31
CA ILE A 47 -19.30 -23.98 1.28
C ILE A 47 -19.24 -25.42 0.77
N LEU A 48 -20.31 -25.92 0.14
CA LEU A 48 -20.35 -27.25 -0.47
C LEU A 48 -19.35 -27.34 -1.62
N LEU A 49 -19.31 -26.31 -2.48
CA LEU A 49 -18.32 -26.19 -3.55
C LEU A 49 -16.89 -26.02 -3.00
N TRP A 50 -16.72 -25.41 -1.82
CA TRP A 50 -15.41 -25.32 -1.16
C TRP A 50 -14.95 -26.66 -0.59
N GLN A 51 -15.84 -27.41 0.06
CA GLN A 51 -15.57 -28.74 0.64
C GLN A 51 -15.37 -29.82 -0.43
N PHE A 52 -16.20 -29.80 -1.49
CA PHE A 52 -16.18 -30.77 -2.58
C PHE A 52 -15.48 -30.26 -3.85
N GLY A 53 -14.91 -29.06 -3.82
CA GLY A 53 -14.22 -28.45 -4.97
C GLY A 53 -12.86 -29.06 -5.24
N LYS A 54 -12.21 -29.66 -4.23
CA LYS A 54 -10.95 -30.39 -4.41
C LYS A 54 -11.05 -31.51 -5.47
N PRO A 55 -11.99 -32.47 -5.38
CA PRO A 55 -12.08 -33.56 -6.36
C PRO A 55 -12.68 -33.19 -7.72
N VAL A 56 -13.36 -32.04 -7.86
CA VAL A 56 -14.09 -31.66 -9.09
C VAL A 56 -13.40 -30.53 -9.87
N ALA A 57 -12.58 -29.72 -9.19
CA ALA A 57 -11.93 -28.55 -9.76
C ALA A 57 -10.43 -28.53 -9.45
N ASP A 58 -9.72 -29.64 -9.69
CA ASP A 58 -8.25 -29.67 -9.64
C ASP A 58 -7.65 -28.52 -10.48
N TRP A 59 -8.24 -28.20 -11.62
CA TRP A 59 -7.84 -27.08 -12.50
C TRP A 59 -8.02 -25.66 -11.91
N ALA A 60 -8.86 -25.50 -10.89
CA ALA A 60 -9.10 -24.21 -10.22
C ALA A 60 -8.21 -24.02 -8.98
N PHE A 61 -7.69 -25.11 -8.41
CA PHE A 61 -6.80 -25.11 -7.25
C PHE A 61 -5.33 -25.35 -7.61
N GLU A 62 -5.06 -26.03 -8.73
CA GLU A 62 -3.74 -26.15 -9.33
C GLU A 62 -3.53 -25.00 -10.32
N VAL A 63 -3.15 -23.83 -9.80
CA VAL A 63 -2.54 -22.80 -10.66
C VAL A 63 -1.36 -23.46 -11.39
N PRO A 64 -1.39 -23.55 -12.74
CA PRO A 64 -0.32 -24.18 -13.50
C PRO A 64 0.99 -23.51 -13.10
N ARG A 65 1.98 -24.32 -12.70
CA ARG A 65 3.27 -23.80 -12.22
C ARG A 65 3.92 -22.85 -13.24
N ASP A 66 3.60 -23.00 -14.52
CA ASP A 66 4.06 -22.16 -15.62
C ASP A 66 3.50 -20.72 -15.59
N TRP A 67 2.33 -20.48 -14.98
CA TRP A 67 1.78 -19.12 -14.78
C TRP A 67 2.19 -18.53 -13.42
N ARG A 68 2.92 -19.25 -12.58
CA ARG A 68 3.39 -18.68 -11.31
C ARG A 68 4.49 -17.67 -11.61
N ILE A 69 4.13 -16.39 -11.69
CA ILE A 69 5.07 -15.28 -11.85
C ILE A 69 6.14 -15.44 -10.75
N PRO A 70 7.42 -15.63 -11.10
CA PRO A 70 8.47 -15.86 -10.12
C PRO A 70 8.90 -14.51 -9.51
N ALA A 71 7.96 -13.79 -8.90
CA ALA A 71 8.18 -12.47 -8.30
C ALA A 71 9.32 -12.51 -7.29
N GLN A 72 9.44 -13.61 -6.52
CA GLN A 72 10.57 -13.81 -5.62
C GLN A 72 11.92 -13.75 -6.34
N ARG A 73 12.05 -14.43 -7.49
CA ARG A 73 13.31 -14.42 -8.26
C ARG A 73 13.60 -13.03 -8.79
N TRP A 74 12.59 -12.37 -9.37
CA TRP A 74 12.75 -11.02 -9.91
C TRP A 74 13.13 -9.99 -8.85
N ILE A 75 12.55 -10.05 -7.66
CA ILE A 75 12.92 -9.16 -6.55
C ILE A 75 14.34 -9.46 -6.08
N SER A 76 14.72 -10.75 -5.94
CA SER A 76 16.08 -11.12 -5.55
C SER A 76 17.12 -10.69 -6.58
N ASP A 77 16.84 -10.90 -7.87
CA ASP A 77 17.72 -10.51 -8.97
C ASP A 77 17.82 -8.98 -9.07
N ALA A 78 16.70 -8.25 -8.88
CA ALA A 78 16.71 -6.79 -8.86
C ALA A 78 17.48 -6.22 -7.66
N MET A 79 17.33 -6.80 -6.47
CA MET A 79 18.09 -6.40 -5.28
C MET A 79 19.59 -6.67 -5.49
N ARG A 80 19.93 -7.82 -6.07
CA ARG A 80 21.31 -8.16 -6.38
C ARG A 80 21.90 -7.17 -7.39
N TRP A 81 21.19 -6.92 -8.48
CA TRP A 81 21.56 -5.89 -9.46
C TRP A 81 21.77 -4.53 -8.81
N LEU A 82 20.88 -4.11 -7.90
CA LEU A 82 20.97 -2.82 -7.24
C LEU A 82 22.19 -2.70 -6.30
N LEU A 83 22.56 -3.78 -5.62
CA LEU A 83 23.65 -3.76 -4.64
C LEU A 83 25.02 -3.99 -5.28
N ASP A 84 25.10 -4.92 -6.25
CA ASP A 84 26.35 -5.43 -6.81
C ASP A 84 26.69 -4.75 -8.15
N GLU A 85 25.70 -4.52 -9.04
CA GLU A 85 25.93 -4.07 -10.42
C GLU A 85 25.54 -2.60 -10.69
N ALA A 86 24.60 -2.02 -9.93
CA ALA A 86 24.10 -0.68 -10.18
C ALA A 86 25.15 0.39 -9.82
N SER A 87 25.78 0.91 -10.87
CA SER A 87 26.78 1.96 -10.80
C SER A 87 26.35 3.20 -11.59
N PHE A 88 26.58 4.38 -11.01
CA PHE A 88 26.33 5.67 -11.66
C PHE A 88 27.52 6.12 -12.52
N GLY A 89 28.34 5.18 -12.99
CA GLY A 89 29.59 5.42 -13.72
C GLY A 89 30.79 5.78 -12.83
N LEU A 90 30.62 6.61 -11.79
CA LEU A 90 31.71 7.04 -10.89
C LEU A 90 31.71 6.33 -9.52
N PHE A 91 30.57 5.84 -9.07
CA PHE A 91 30.40 5.12 -7.80
C PHE A 91 29.15 4.25 -7.84
N THR A 92 29.06 3.23 -6.98
CA THR A 92 27.91 2.31 -6.91
C THR A 92 26.77 2.89 -6.07
N PHE A 93 25.57 2.33 -6.20
CA PHE A 93 24.45 2.64 -5.31
C PHE A 93 24.81 2.36 -3.83
N THR A 94 25.52 1.27 -3.58
CA THR A 94 26.04 0.91 -2.26
C THR A 94 27.00 1.97 -1.72
N ASP A 95 27.88 2.53 -2.57
CA ASP A 95 28.79 3.60 -2.14
C ASP A 95 28.05 4.88 -1.78
N LEU A 96 27.00 5.25 -2.53
CA LEU A 96 26.19 6.42 -2.22
C LEU A 96 25.50 6.28 -0.85
N THR A 97 24.84 5.16 -0.61
CA THR A 97 24.15 4.92 0.67
C THR A 97 25.15 4.87 1.84
N ARG A 98 26.32 4.26 1.62
CA ARG A 98 27.41 4.24 2.61
C ARG A 98 28.01 5.61 2.87
N PHE A 99 28.13 6.43 1.84
CA PHE A 99 28.55 7.82 1.96
C PHE A 99 27.53 8.63 2.77
N ILE A 100 26.24 8.51 2.48
CA ILE A 100 25.18 9.20 3.24
C ILE A 100 25.19 8.75 4.70
N ALA A 101 25.29 7.44 4.95
CA ALA A 101 25.41 6.91 6.30
C ALA A 101 26.65 7.47 7.02
N GLY A 102 27.80 7.50 6.35
CA GLY A 102 29.03 8.09 6.88
C GLY A 102 28.91 9.60 7.13
N ALA A 103 28.22 10.33 6.26
CA ALA A 103 28.01 11.77 6.37
C ALA A 103 27.11 12.13 7.55
N ILE A 104 26.11 11.31 7.86
CA ILE A 104 25.25 11.47 9.04
C ILE A 104 25.96 11.02 10.32
N GLU A 105 26.73 9.94 10.23
CA GLU A 105 27.48 9.38 11.36
C GLU A 105 28.67 10.26 11.78
N ALA A 106 29.28 10.98 10.85
CA ALA A 106 30.42 11.87 11.11
C ALA A 106 30.12 12.94 12.18
N PRO A 107 29.08 13.79 12.08
CA PRO A 107 28.76 14.76 13.11
C PRO A 107 28.35 14.09 14.42
N TYR A 108 27.66 12.95 14.38
CA TYR A 108 27.30 12.20 15.58
C TYR A 108 28.54 11.74 16.34
N ARG A 109 29.50 11.09 15.65
CA ARG A 109 30.78 10.65 16.24
C ARG A 109 31.62 11.81 16.71
N PHE A 110 31.58 12.94 16.02
CA PHE A 110 32.28 14.14 16.44
C PHE A 110 31.75 14.66 17.77
N ILE A 111 30.42 14.78 17.91
CA ILE A 111 29.78 15.21 19.15
C ILE A 111 30.00 14.18 20.26
N LEU A 112 29.84 12.89 19.97
CA LEU A 112 30.09 11.81 20.92
C LEU A 112 31.55 11.82 21.41
N GLY A 113 32.48 12.03 20.47
CA GLY A 113 33.90 12.21 20.73
C GLY A 113 34.17 13.39 21.65
N LEU A 114 33.60 14.54 21.31
CA LEU A 114 33.77 15.76 22.06
C LEU A 114 33.19 15.63 23.48
N LEU A 115 32.02 15.03 23.64
CA LEU A 115 31.29 14.99 24.92
C LEU A 115 31.65 13.82 25.83
N SER A 116 31.91 12.64 25.27
CA SER A 116 31.97 11.40 26.05
C SER A 116 33.37 10.78 26.11
N THR A 117 34.06 10.65 24.97
CA THR A 117 35.34 9.91 24.93
C THR A 117 36.57 10.80 24.92
N GLY A 118 36.42 12.09 24.63
CA GLY A 118 37.54 12.96 24.28
C GLY A 118 38.05 12.68 22.87
N ILE A 119 38.80 13.62 22.30
CA ILE A 119 39.48 13.42 21.02
C ILE A 119 40.85 12.78 21.34
N LEU A 120 40.94 11.47 21.13
CA LEU A 120 42.20 10.74 21.17
C LEU A 120 42.73 10.64 19.75
N ASP A 121 43.95 11.14 19.53
CA ASP A 121 44.64 10.99 18.26
C ASP A 121 45.61 9.80 18.39
N GLY A 122 45.33 8.73 17.64
CA GLY A 122 46.06 7.45 17.68
C GLY A 122 45.18 6.24 18.04
N ARG A 123 45.51 5.06 17.49
CA ARG A 123 44.86 3.77 17.85
C ARG A 123 45.86 2.88 18.60
N GLY A 124 45.42 2.27 19.72
CA GLY A 124 46.23 1.37 20.54
C GLY A 124 47.04 2.08 21.63
N SER A 125 48.10 1.44 22.13
CA SER A 125 48.93 1.89 23.27
C SER A 125 49.66 3.23 23.07
N SER A 126 49.53 3.85 21.91
CA SER A 126 50.14 5.15 21.57
C SER A 126 49.09 6.25 21.35
N ALA A 127 47.85 6.06 21.82
CA ALA A 127 46.81 7.08 21.73
C ALA A 127 47.12 8.23 22.70
N THR A 128 47.66 9.32 22.16
CA THR A 128 47.90 10.55 22.91
C THR A 128 46.58 11.31 23.05
N GLN A 129 46.17 11.54 24.29
CA GLN A 129 44.92 12.23 24.58
C GLN A 129 45.11 13.73 24.33
N LEU A 130 44.60 14.22 23.19
CA LEU A 130 44.74 15.62 22.79
C LEU A 130 43.77 16.53 23.56
N LEU A 131 42.50 16.11 23.68
CA LEU A 131 41.50 16.81 24.48
C LEU A 131 40.78 15.85 25.45
N PRO A 132 40.68 16.19 26.75
CA PRO A 132 39.78 15.52 27.67
C PRO A 132 38.32 15.60 27.18
N PRO A 133 37.46 14.62 27.53
CA PRO A 133 36.04 14.69 27.26
C PRO A 133 35.45 16.00 27.80
N LEU A 134 34.71 16.71 26.95
CA LEU A 134 34.05 17.95 27.30
C LEU A 134 32.90 17.61 28.26
N SER A 135 33.01 18.05 29.50
CA SER A 135 31.97 17.80 30.50
C SER A 135 30.62 18.35 30.03
N TRP A 136 29.53 17.68 30.40
CA TRP A 136 28.15 18.15 30.19
C TRP A 136 27.93 19.60 30.68
N ILE A 137 28.66 20.05 31.70
CA ILE A 137 28.60 21.43 32.21
C ILE A 137 29.08 22.44 31.16
N ALA A 138 30.13 22.11 30.40
CA ALA A 138 30.60 22.95 29.30
C ALA A 138 29.54 23.06 28.18
N VAL A 139 28.78 21.99 27.94
CA VAL A 139 27.65 22.00 26.99
C VAL A 139 26.54 22.94 27.45
N ILE A 140 26.12 22.84 28.72
CA ILE A 140 25.12 23.77 29.28
C ILE A 140 25.63 25.21 29.19
N GLY A 141 26.90 25.46 29.50
CA GLY A 141 27.50 26.79 29.40
C GLY A 141 27.44 27.37 27.98
N VAL A 142 27.77 26.57 26.97
CA VAL A 142 27.67 26.98 25.56
C VAL A 142 26.20 27.18 25.15
N ALA A 143 25.29 26.29 25.54
CA ALA A 143 23.87 26.42 25.26
C ALA A 143 23.26 27.68 25.91
N MET A 144 23.63 27.99 27.16
CA MET A 144 23.28 29.24 27.84
C MET A 144 23.85 30.45 27.10
N LEU A 145 25.09 30.40 26.63
CA LEU A 145 25.71 31.51 25.90
C LEU A 145 25.03 31.75 24.54
N ILE A 146 24.67 30.69 23.83
CA ILE A 146 23.90 30.77 22.57
C ILE A 146 22.49 31.31 22.83
N GLY A 147 21.80 30.82 23.87
CA GLY A 147 20.49 31.34 24.27
C GLY A 147 20.55 32.80 24.72
N HIS A 148 21.64 33.20 25.38
CA HIS A 148 21.90 34.58 25.74
C HIS A 148 22.13 35.46 24.51
N TYR A 149 22.89 34.99 23.53
CA TYR A 149 23.16 35.70 22.28
C TYR A 149 21.90 35.81 21.38
N ALA A 150 21.08 34.76 21.30
CA ALA A 150 19.92 34.72 20.41
C ALA A 150 18.71 35.53 20.93
N GLY A 151 18.56 35.74 22.24
CA GLY A 151 17.42 36.50 22.76
C GLY A 151 17.52 37.01 24.20
N GLY A 152 18.74 37.22 24.71
CA GLY A 152 19.00 37.88 25.98
C GLY A 152 18.90 36.95 27.21
N ARG A 153 19.15 37.52 28.41
CA ARG A 153 19.23 36.78 29.70
C ARG A 153 18.00 35.91 30.03
N ARG A 154 16.81 36.24 29.50
CA ARG A 154 15.57 35.52 29.83
C ARG A 154 15.48 34.16 29.13
N LEU A 155 16.05 34.01 27.93
CA LEU A 155 16.10 32.73 27.22
C LEU A 155 17.27 31.86 27.71
N ALA A 156 18.36 32.47 28.13
CA ALA A 156 19.50 31.76 28.72
C ALA A 156 19.17 31.02 30.04
N VAL A 157 18.21 31.51 30.83
CA VAL A 157 17.82 30.89 32.12
C VAL A 157 16.77 29.77 31.94
N LEU A 158 16.10 29.71 30.79
CA LEU A 158 15.07 28.70 30.50
C LEU A 158 15.63 27.38 29.93
N VAL A 159 16.88 27.39 29.45
CA VAL A 159 17.65 26.22 28.98
C VAL A 159 18.45 25.66 30.14
#